data_AF-A0A9P1HA18-F1
#
_entry.id   AF-A0A9P1HA18-F1
#
_cell.length_a   1.000
_cell.length_b   1.000
_cell.length_c   1.000
_cell.angle_alpha   90.00
_cell.angle_beta   90.00
_cell.angle_gamma   90.00
#
_symmetry.space_group_name_H-M   'P 1'
#
loop_
_entity.id
_entity.type
_entity.pdbx_description
1 polymer ?
#
loop_
_entity_poly.entity_id
_entity_poly.type
_entity_poly.pdbx_seq_one_letter_code
_entity_poly.pdbx_strand_id
1 'polypeptide(L)'
;MEVGLTEEPKLYFEATDTPDIYWPKTLELIEEFIVGDIDEARYQEVLRHFYLASGWKLYTIQDLIRTLCRLALTCSSVDGKEKTYDLIKQFLASREREETSYQTEISARKFAEKCVKDGELFVLCWVPSKSEASVRWLQREETTFYMDEMKLQQRWQYYISSYIRVEPTEGVPRSKLSKVVLTRNLPSADADPEDGSIPKPVSYDENLVVSICLRSSKMVWGAGSSESFLYSSAPTTKEDKEQHDKATKMSTLARDYRLREKFVLNNSWMKDLSQEEVEKHKADYKKWAEGEVEPANAATETRDVEMAD
;
A
#
# COMPACT_ATOMS: atom_id res chain seq x y z
N MET A 1 0.86 54.59 62.20
CA MET A 1 0.26 53.90 61.04
C MET A 1 1.38 53.12 60.40
N GLU A 2 1.57 51.91 60.91
CA GLU A 2 2.67 51.02 60.52
C GLU A 2 2.27 50.38 59.20
N VAL A 3 3.04 50.63 58.15
CA VAL A 3 2.79 50.06 56.82
C VAL A 3 3.16 48.58 56.90
N GLY A 4 2.15 47.72 57.03
CA GLY A 4 2.29 46.27 57.00
C GLY A 4 2.72 45.79 55.61
N LEU A 5 4.01 45.86 55.34
CA LEU A 5 4.69 45.19 54.23
C LEU A 5 5.73 44.23 54.80
N THR A 6 5.29 43.28 55.62
CA THR A 6 6.06 42.06 55.85
C THR A 6 5.63 41.07 54.77
N GLU A 7 6.21 41.21 53.57
CA GLU A 7 6.34 40.03 52.72
C GLU A 7 7.22 39.06 53.51
N GLU A 8 6.65 37.95 53.96
CA GLU A 8 7.45 36.89 54.59
C GLU A 8 8.58 36.52 53.61
N PRO A 9 9.83 36.42 54.10
CA PRO A 9 10.94 36.14 53.23
C PRO A 9 10.70 34.77 52.59
N LYS A 10 10.57 34.76 51.26
CA LYS A 10 10.29 33.56 50.44
C LYS A 10 11.54 32.67 50.40
N LEU A 11 11.94 32.15 51.56
CA LEU A 11 13.18 31.41 51.76
C LEU A 11 12.95 29.95 51.36
N TYR A 12 13.07 29.68 50.06
CA TYR A 12 13.26 28.31 49.60
C TYR A 12 14.74 27.92 49.69
N PHE A 13 15.63 28.80 49.21
CA PHE A 13 17.08 28.67 49.42
C PHE A 13 17.55 29.56 50.57
N GLU A 14 18.48 29.05 51.35
CA GLU A 14 19.13 29.80 52.42
C GLU A 14 20.37 30.53 51.89
N ALA A 15 20.74 31.65 52.51
CA ALA A 15 21.95 32.39 52.13
C ALA A 15 23.26 31.59 52.33
N THR A 16 23.19 30.52 53.13
CA THR A 16 24.27 29.56 53.39
C THR A 16 24.31 28.40 52.40
N ASP A 17 23.30 28.25 51.53
CA ASP A 17 23.25 27.18 50.55
C ASP A 17 24.31 27.38 49.45
N THR A 18 25.10 26.33 49.19
CA THR A 18 26.13 26.33 48.15
C THR A 18 25.55 25.91 46.78
N PRO A 19 26.16 26.31 45.65
CA PRO A 19 25.61 26.05 44.31
C PRO A 19 25.33 24.58 43.97
N ASP A 20 26.05 23.66 44.58
CA ASP A 20 25.86 22.20 44.43
C ASP A 20 24.54 21.69 45.01
N ILE A 21 23.92 22.43 45.94
CA ILE A 21 22.67 22.06 46.60
C ILE A 21 21.44 22.54 45.80
N TYR A 22 21.59 23.56 44.94
CA TYR A 22 20.44 24.19 44.29
C TYR A 22 19.62 23.26 43.41
N TRP A 23 20.29 22.47 42.55
CA TRP A 23 19.60 21.53 41.67
C TRP A 23 18.98 20.34 42.43
N PRO A 24 19.70 19.64 43.33
CA PRO A 24 19.11 18.59 44.16
C PRO A 24 17.85 19.05 44.91
N LYS A 25 17.91 20.22 45.58
CA LYS A 25 16.75 20.78 46.31
C LYS A 25 15.61 21.14 45.35
N THR A 26 15.92 21.60 44.14
CA THR A 26 14.89 21.83 43.11
C THR A 26 14.26 20.53 42.61
N LEU A 27 15.00 19.41 42.59
CA LEU A 27 14.40 18.11 42.30
C LEU A 27 13.41 17.69 43.39
N GLU A 28 13.72 17.94 44.66
CA GLU A 28 12.78 17.73 45.77
C GLU A 28 11.52 18.58 45.60
N LEU A 29 11.65 19.86 45.24
CA LEU A 29 10.50 20.73 44.90
C LEU A 29 9.63 20.12 43.78
N ILE A 30 10.27 19.61 42.72
CA ILE A 30 9.58 19.00 41.58
C ILE A 30 8.86 17.72 42.02
N GLU A 31 9.48 16.91 42.87
CA GLU A 31 8.89 15.69 43.42
C GLU A 31 7.67 16.01 44.29
N GLU A 32 7.80 16.95 45.23
CA GLU A 32 6.69 17.44 46.07
C GLU A 32 5.52 17.94 45.20
N PHE A 33 5.80 18.67 44.10
CA PHE A 33 4.78 19.14 43.18
C PHE A 33 4.10 18.00 42.42
N ILE A 34 4.85 17.00 41.97
CA ILE A 34 4.33 15.83 41.26
C ILE A 34 3.44 14.97 42.17
N VAL A 35 3.84 14.80 43.44
CA VAL A 35 3.07 14.06 44.46
C VAL A 35 1.83 14.84 44.90
N GLY A 36 1.86 16.17 44.80
CA GLY A 36 0.76 17.07 45.16
C GLY A 36 0.86 17.65 46.57
N ASP A 37 2.03 17.57 47.20
CA ASP A 37 2.31 18.12 48.53
C ASP A 37 2.44 19.65 48.51
N ILE A 38 2.79 20.21 47.34
CA ILE A 38 2.76 21.65 47.08
C ILE A 38 1.81 21.97 45.93
N ASP A 39 1.15 23.12 46.03
CA ASP A 39 0.27 23.62 44.98
C ASP A 39 1.06 24.31 43.86
N GLU A 40 0.40 24.47 42.70
CA GLU A 40 1.00 25.08 41.52
C GLU A 40 1.44 26.53 41.78
N ALA A 41 0.71 27.27 42.60
CA ALA A 41 1.02 28.65 42.94
C ALA A 41 2.37 28.75 43.67
N ARG A 42 2.58 27.93 44.72
CA ARG A 42 3.84 27.88 45.46
C ARG A 42 4.99 27.37 44.60
N TYR A 43 4.75 26.30 43.83
CA TYR A 43 5.74 25.73 42.92
C TYR A 43 6.27 26.77 41.92
N GLN A 44 5.37 27.44 41.20
CA GLN A 44 5.73 28.46 40.21
C GLN A 44 6.32 29.71 40.86
N GLU A 45 5.90 30.06 42.08
CA GLU A 45 6.49 31.17 42.83
C GLU A 45 7.96 30.94 43.19
N VAL A 46 8.30 29.76 43.72
CA VAL A 46 9.69 29.40 44.03
C VAL A 46 10.56 29.47 42.77
N LEU A 47 10.09 28.85 41.68
CA LEU A 47 10.80 28.86 40.40
C LEU A 47 10.95 30.28 39.81
N ARG A 48 9.91 31.11 39.88
CA ARG A 48 9.95 32.50 39.41
C ARG A 48 10.91 33.35 40.23
N HIS A 49 10.96 33.14 41.54
CA HIS A 49 11.80 33.91 42.44
C HIS A 49 13.29 33.56 42.29
N PHE A 50 13.62 32.27 42.21
CA PHE A 50 15.01 31.81 42.26
C PHE A 50 15.62 31.44 40.90
N TYR A 51 14.81 30.98 39.94
CA TYR A 51 15.27 30.66 38.56
C TYR A 51 14.93 31.75 37.54
N LEU A 52 14.28 32.83 37.98
CA LEU A 52 13.99 34.03 37.20
C LEU A 52 13.39 33.68 35.82
N ALA A 53 13.98 34.22 34.75
CA ALA A 53 13.54 34.02 33.37
C ALA A 53 13.70 32.58 32.84
N SER A 54 14.30 31.66 33.60
CA SER A 54 14.44 30.26 33.21
C SER A 54 13.46 29.31 33.91
N GLY A 55 12.81 29.76 35.01
CA GLY A 55 11.94 28.91 35.82
C GLY A 55 10.71 28.37 35.08
N TRP A 56 10.18 29.14 34.11
CA TRP A 56 9.00 28.75 33.33
C TRP A 56 9.14 27.43 32.57
N LYS A 57 10.37 27.01 32.26
CA LYS A 57 10.65 25.74 31.57
C LYS A 57 10.19 24.52 32.37
N LEU A 58 10.07 24.65 33.69
CA LEU A 58 9.68 23.57 34.59
C LEU A 58 8.19 23.59 34.94
N TYR A 59 7.44 24.65 34.60
CA TYR A 59 6.02 24.78 34.96
C TYR A 59 5.17 23.64 34.38
N THR A 60 5.53 23.15 33.19
CA THR A 60 4.77 22.13 32.48
C THR A 60 5.20 20.70 32.83
N ILE A 61 6.02 20.48 33.86
CA ILE A 61 6.56 19.15 34.16
C ILE A 61 5.46 18.11 34.39
N GLN A 62 4.40 18.49 35.10
CA GLN A 62 3.28 17.59 35.38
C GLN A 62 2.49 17.24 34.11
N ASP A 63 2.30 18.21 33.20
CA ASP A 63 1.66 17.97 31.90
C ASP A 63 2.53 17.11 30.97
N LEU A 64 3.85 17.26 31.02
CA LEU A 64 4.79 16.41 30.28
C LEU A 64 4.73 14.97 30.79
N ILE A 65 4.73 14.77 32.12
CA ILE A 65 4.58 13.44 32.72
C ILE A 65 3.22 12.83 32.38
N ARG A 66 2.13 13.60 32.48
CA ARG A 66 0.79 13.14 32.08
C ARG A 66 0.76 12.71 30.61
N THR A 67 1.42 13.47 29.74
CA THR A 67 1.55 13.14 28.32
C THR A 67 2.34 11.84 28.13
N LEU A 68 3.47 11.66 28.84
CA LEU A 68 4.27 10.43 28.81
C LEU A 68 3.46 9.22 29.28
N CYS A 69 2.70 9.32 30.38
CA CYS A 69 1.84 8.25 30.86
C CYS A 69 0.79 7.86 29.81
N ARG A 70 0.16 8.84 29.16
CA ARG A 70 -0.80 8.59 28.08
C ARG A 70 -0.14 7.87 26.89
N LEU A 71 1.05 8.31 26.48
CA LEU A 71 1.81 7.67 25.41
C LEU A 71 2.20 6.23 25.77
N ALA A 72 2.65 6.00 27.00
CA ALA A 72 2.98 4.65 27.48
C ALA A 72 1.77 3.72 27.43
N LEU A 73 0.59 4.20 27.84
CA LEU A 73 -0.67 3.45 27.75
C LEU A 73 -1.04 3.12 26.29
N THR A 74 -0.81 4.04 25.35
CA THR A 74 -0.99 3.78 23.91
C THR A 74 -0.02 2.71 23.42
N CYS A 75 1.25 2.79 23.83
CA CYS A 75 2.28 1.81 23.47
C CYS A 75 2.01 0.41 24.04
N SER A 76 1.30 0.30 25.15
CA SER A 76 0.93 -0.96 25.81
C SER A 76 -0.55 -1.33 25.65
N SER A 77 -1.27 -0.69 24.72
CA SER A 77 -2.70 -0.91 24.55
C SER A 77 -3.00 -2.35 24.11
N VAL A 78 -4.05 -2.92 24.68
CA VAL A 78 -4.59 -4.24 24.29
C VAL A 78 -5.76 -4.13 23.30
N ASP A 79 -6.16 -2.90 22.94
CA ASP A 79 -7.20 -2.69 21.93
C ASP A 79 -6.68 -3.13 20.55
N GLY A 80 -7.38 -4.07 19.91
CA GLY A 80 -7.00 -4.57 18.58
C GLY A 80 -7.04 -3.51 17.47
N LYS A 81 -7.69 -2.37 17.70
CA LYS A 81 -7.67 -1.20 16.78
C LYS A 81 -6.40 -0.37 16.92
N GLU A 82 -5.76 -0.40 18.09
CA GLU A 82 -4.49 0.26 18.34
C GLU A 82 -3.34 -0.63 17.85
N LYS A 83 -2.44 -0.09 17.03
CA LYS A 83 -1.37 -0.83 16.37
C LYS A 83 0.03 -0.37 16.77
N THR A 84 0.12 0.61 17.67
CA THR A 84 1.39 1.13 18.19
C THR A 84 2.24 0.03 18.82
N TYR A 85 1.64 -0.88 19.60
CA TYR A 85 2.38 -2.00 20.19
C TYR A 85 3.01 -2.91 19.11
N ASP A 86 2.25 -3.26 18.08
CA ASP A 86 2.73 -4.12 16.99
C ASP A 86 3.89 -3.45 16.23
N LEU A 87 3.82 -2.13 15.99
CA LEU A 87 4.88 -1.34 15.37
C LEU A 87 6.15 -1.30 16.22
N ILE A 88 6.02 -1.07 17.52
CA ILE A 88 7.16 -1.07 18.46
C ILE A 88 7.82 -2.45 18.48
N LYS A 89 7.03 -3.52 18.52
CA LYS A 89 7.55 -4.89 18.50
C LYS A 89 8.34 -5.18 17.22
N GLN A 90 7.83 -4.76 16.06
CA GLN A 90 8.55 -4.89 14.79
C GLN A 90 9.85 -4.07 14.79
N PHE A 91 9.82 -2.85 15.31
CA PHE A 91 11.00 -2.01 15.43
C PHE A 91 12.07 -2.63 16.34
N LEU A 92 11.69 -3.16 17.50
CA LEU A 92 12.64 -3.83 18.40
C LEU A 92 13.23 -5.09 17.76
N ALA A 93 12.39 -5.91 17.12
CA ALA A 93 12.84 -7.12 16.43
C ALA A 93 13.79 -6.81 15.26
N SER A 94 13.64 -5.68 14.57
CA SER A 94 14.57 -5.29 13.51
C SER A 94 15.94 -4.89 14.05
N ARG A 95 16.00 -4.35 15.29
CA ARG A 95 17.26 -3.98 15.96
C ARG A 95 18.06 -5.16 16.50
N GLU A 96 17.47 -6.34 16.59
CA GLU A 96 18.20 -7.57 16.91
C GLU A 96 19.14 -8.01 15.76
N ARG A 97 18.96 -7.45 14.56
CA ARG A 97 19.76 -7.74 13.37
C ARG A 97 20.59 -6.52 13.00
N GLU A 98 21.87 -6.72 12.72
CA GLU A 98 22.76 -5.65 12.24
C GLU A 98 22.45 -5.26 10.79
N GLU A 99 21.99 -6.22 9.99
CA GLU A 99 21.68 -6.03 8.58
C GLU A 99 20.22 -6.38 8.27
N THR A 100 19.69 -5.70 7.25
CA THR A 100 18.34 -5.90 6.73
C THR A 100 18.39 -6.24 5.25
N SER A 101 17.28 -6.75 4.71
CA SER A 101 17.14 -7.03 3.29
C SER A 101 16.09 -6.10 2.66
N TYR A 102 16.15 -5.90 1.34
CA TYR A 102 15.13 -5.14 0.62
C TYR A 102 13.72 -5.70 0.87
N GLN A 103 13.57 -7.02 0.93
CA GLN A 103 12.30 -7.67 1.22
C GLN A 103 11.78 -7.34 2.62
N THR A 104 12.69 -7.32 3.60
CA THR A 104 12.38 -7.00 5.00
C THR A 104 11.91 -5.56 5.13
N GLU A 105 12.63 -4.61 4.53
CA GLU A 105 12.29 -3.19 4.59
C GLU A 105 10.97 -2.86 3.87
N ILE A 106 10.73 -3.42 2.67
CA ILE A 106 9.44 -3.27 1.98
C ILE A 106 8.32 -3.83 2.86
N SER A 107 8.52 -5.00 3.46
CA SER A 107 7.50 -5.62 4.31
C SER A 107 7.24 -4.86 5.60
N ALA A 108 8.29 -4.27 6.20
CA ALA A 108 8.16 -3.38 7.36
C ALA A 108 7.36 -2.13 7.01
N ARG A 109 7.66 -1.49 5.89
CA ARG A 109 6.86 -0.37 5.37
C ARG A 109 5.41 -0.75 5.15
N LYS A 110 5.13 -1.85 4.45
CA LYS A 110 3.74 -2.29 4.16
C LYS A 110 2.96 -2.62 5.43
N PHE A 111 3.65 -3.19 6.42
CA PHE A 111 3.07 -3.39 7.75
C PHE A 111 2.70 -2.05 8.39
N ALA A 112 3.62 -1.08 8.38
CA ALA A 112 3.36 0.27 8.90
C ALA A 112 2.20 0.97 8.18
N GLU A 113 2.14 0.90 6.85
CA GLU A 113 1.02 1.44 6.05
C GLU A 113 -0.32 0.82 6.49
N LYS A 114 -0.35 -0.49 6.74
CA LYS A 114 -1.55 -1.19 7.22
C LYS A 114 -1.97 -0.74 8.62
N CYS A 115 -1.01 -0.47 9.50
CA CYS A 115 -1.26 0.00 10.87
C CYS A 115 -1.78 1.44 10.91
N VAL A 116 -1.17 2.32 10.11
CA VAL A 116 -1.44 3.77 10.08
C VAL A 116 -2.68 4.13 9.24
N LYS A 117 -3.07 3.27 8.29
CA LYS A 117 -4.23 3.46 7.39
C LYS A 117 -4.10 4.72 6.53
N ASP A 118 -4.82 5.78 6.91
CA ASP A 118 -4.88 7.06 6.19
C ASP A 118 -3.97 8.12 6.80
N GLY A 119 -3.23 7.78 7.86
CA GLY A 119 -2.24 8.66 8.44
C GLY A 119 -0.98 8.79 7.57
N GLU A 120 -0.17 9.80 7.90
CA GLU A 120 1.09 10.06 7.21
C GLU A 120 2.19 9.12 7.71
N LEU A 121 3.04 8.66 6.80
CA LEU A 121 4.22 7.86 7.14
C LEU A 121 5.49 8.71 7.06
N PHE A 122 6.37 8.50 8.03
CA PHE A 122 7.69 9.13 8.06
C PHE A 122 8.76 8.07 8.25
N VAL A 123 9.85 8.19 7.48
CA VAL A 123 11.05 7.39 7.64
C VAL A 123 12.07 8.20 8.43
N LEU A 124 12.42 7.70 9.60
CA LEU A 124 13.46 8.25 10.46
C LEU A 124 14.74 7.44 10.27
N CYS A 125 15.81 8.08 9.81
CA CYS A 125 17.13 7.44 9.71
C CYS A 125 18.09 8.14 10.66
N TRP A 126 18.80 7.34 11.45
CA TRP A 126 19.87 7.80 12.32
C TRP A 126 21.20 7.28 11.80
N VAL A 127 22.19 8.17 11.67
CA VAL A 127 23.55 7.85 11.23
C VAL A 127 24.49 8.06 12.41
N PRO A 128 24.81 7.00 13.18
CA PRO A 128 25.58 7.14 14.42
C PRO A 128 26.96 7.78 14.21
N SER A 129 27.63 7.47 13.09
CA SER A 129 28.97 7.99 12.78
C SER A 129 29.00 9.49 12.59
N LYS A 130 27.89 10.10 12.20
CA LYS A 130 27.74 11.55 11.99
C LYS A 130 26.97 12.23 13.11
N SER A 131 26.33 11.47 13.99
CA SER A 131 25.37 11.99 14.97
C SER A 131 24.24 12.80 14.30
N GLU A 132 23.81 12.36 13.11
CA GLU A 132 22.80 13.03 12.29
C GLU A 132 21.53 12.17 12.16
N ALA A 133 20.37 12.82 12.30
CA ALA A 133 19.06 12.23 12.02
C ALA A 133 18.46 12.88 10.78
N SER A 134 17.91 12.08 9.87
CA SER A 134 17.10 12.57 8.75
C SER A 134 15.67 12.09 8.89
N VAL A 135 14.73 12.96 8.54
CA VAL A 135 13.30 12.66 8.47
C VAL A 135 12.85 12.79 7.03
N ARG A 136 12.20 11.75 6.51
CA ARG A 136 11.57 11.77 5.20
C ARG A 136 10.09 11.50 5.34
N TRP A 137 9.27 12.39 4.81
CA TRP A 137 7.85 12.12 4.62
C TRP A 137 7.70 11.14 3.46
N LEU A 138 7.09 9.99 3.72
CA LEU A 138 6.94 8.89 2.76
C LEU A 138 5.51 8.85 2.24
N GLN A 139 5.34 9.23 0.97
CA GLN A 139 4.03 9.18 0.34
C GLN A 139 3.69 7.76 -0.12
N ARG A 140 2.40 7.48 -0.27
CA ARG A 140 1.89 6.13 -0.63
C ARG A 140 2.43 5.60 -1.97
N GLU A 141 2.74 6.50 -2.90
CA GLU A 141 3.22 6.17 -4.25
C GLU A 141 4.76 6.17 -4.37
N GLU A 142 5.46 6.63 -3.33
CA GLU A 142 6.93 6.67 -3.34
C GLU A 142 7.54 5.29 -3.13
N THR A 143 8.79 5.14 -3.54
CA THR A 143 9.60 3.94 -3.31
C THR A 143 10.11 3.87 -1.86
N THR A 144 10.31 2.65 -1.36
CA THR A 144 10.86 2.41 -0.03
C THR A 144 12.28 2.99 0.09
N PHE A 145 13.04 2.96 -1.00
CA PHE A 145 14.38 3.56 -1.08
C PHE A 145 14.50 4.55 -2.23
N TYR A 146 15.51 5.42 -2.13
CA TYR A 146 15.93 6.31 -3.21
C TYR A 146 16.65 5.53 -4.32
N MET A 147 15.94 5.33 -5.43
CA MET A 147 16.41 4.52 -6.57
C MET A 147 17.60 5.14 -7.31
N ASP A 148 17.76 6.45 -7.24
CA ASP A 148 18.81 7.27 -7.84
C ASP A 148 20.14 7.18 -7.10
N GLU A 149 20.10 6.93 -5.79
CA GLU A 149 21.29 6.74 -4.96
C GLU A 149 21.86 5.31 -5.04
N MET A 150 21.11 4.38 -5.65
CA MET A 150 21.50 2.97 -5.74
C MET A 150 22.41 2.67 -6.93
N LYS A 151 23.40 1.78 -6.72
CA LYS A 151 24.14 1.17 -7.82
C LYS A 151 23.21 0.28 -8.65
N LEU A 152 23.56 0.08 -9.93
CA LEU A 152 22.74 -0.70 -10.88
C LEU A 152 22.36 -2.10 -10.35
N GLN A 153 23.29 -2.81 -9.71
CA GLN A 153 23.04 -4.14 -9.13
C GLN A 153 22.06 -4.08 -7.95
N GLN A 154 22.20 -3.10 -7.07
CA GLN A 154 21.31 -2.90 -5.92
C GLN A 154 19.90 -2.53 -6.37
N ARG A 155 19.81 -1.63 -7.36
CA ARG A 155 18.54 -1.25 -7.99
C ARG A 155 17.82 -2.46 -8.60
N TRP A 156 18.57 -3.35 -9.25
CA TRP A 156 18.01 -4.59 -9.79
C TRP A 156 17.54 -5.55 -8.70
N GLN A 157 18.34 -5.75 -7.65
CA GLN A 157 17.95 -6.60 -6.51
C GLN A 157 16.68 -6.07 -5.83
N TYR A 158 16.61 -4.77 -5.58
CA TYR A 158 15.44 -4.12 -5.00
C TYR A 158 14.21 -4.24 -5.92
N TYR A 159 14.38 -4.02 -7.23
CA TYR A 159 13.33 -4.26 -8.21
C TYR A 159 12.79 -5.70 -8.12
N ILE A 160 13.66 -6.71 -8.11
CA ILE A 160 13.25 -8.12 -8.00
C ILE A 160 12.54 -8.39 -6.69
N SER A 161 13.05 -7.89 -5.55
CA SER A 161 12.38 -8.01 -4.25
C SER A 161 10.96 -7.43 -4.28
N SER A 162 10.75 -6.31 -4.97
CA SER A 162 9.40 -5.77 -5.14
C SER A 162 8.57 -6.50 -6.20
N TYR A 163 9.18 -7.05 -7.24
CA TYR A 163 8.50 -7.68 -8.39
C TYR A 163 7.87 -9.01 -8.03
N ILE A 164 8.51 -9.80 -7.17
CA ILE A 164 8.00 -11.12 -6.74
C ILE A 164 6.82 -11.03 -5.77
N ARG A 165 6.46 -9.81 -5.33
CA ARG A 165 5.34 -9.58 -4.42
C ARG A 165 4.04 -9.47 -5.18
N VAL A 166 2.93 -9.70 -4.49
CA VAL A 166 1.58 -9.61 -5.07
C VAL A 166 1.20 -8.15 -5.34
N GLU A 167 1.70 -7.24 -4.51
CA GLU A 167 1.49 -5.81 -4.64
C GLU A 167 2.24 -5.23 -5.85
N PRO A 168 1.78 -4.08 -6.39
CA PRO A 168 2.45 -3.45 -7.52
C PRO A 168 3.93 -3.19 -7.23
N THR A 169 4.78 -3.46 -8.24
CA THR A 169 6.23 -3.25 -8.14
C THR A 169 6.57 -1.78 -7.91
N GLU A 170 7.31 -1.48 -6.84
CA GLU A 170 7.69 -0.12 -6.46
C GLU A 170 8.56 0.53 -7.54
N GLY A 171 8.26 1.79 -7.86
CA GLY A 171 8.99 2.55 -8.88
C GLY A 171 8.61 2.22 -10.34
N VAL A 172 7.62 1.34 -10.57
CA VAL A 172 7.12 1.01 -11.90
C VAL A 172 5.78 1.70 -12.18
N PRO A 173 5.70 2.63 -13.15
CA PRO A 173 4.45 3.30 -13.50
C PRO A 173 3.44 2.34 -14.11
N ARG A 174 2.33 2.10 -13.40
CA ARG A 174 1.27 1.17 -13.86
C ARG A 174 0.61 1.59 -15.17
N SER A 175 0.55 2.89 -15.44
CA SER A 175 -0.01 3.43 -16.69
C SER A 175 0.74 3.01 -17.94
N LYS A 176 2.01 2.61 -17.79
CA LYS A 176 2.86 2.13 -18.89
C LYS A 176 2.81 0.61 -19.06
N LEU A 177 2.11 -0.12 -18.18
CA LEU A 177 2.02 -1.57 -18.22
C LEU A 177 0.84 -2.02 -19.09
N SER A 178 1.11 -2.87 -20.07
CA SER A 178 0.08 -3.57 -20.86
C SER A 178 -0.18 -4.95 -20.26
N LYS A 179 -1.45 -5.35 -20.20
CA LYS A 179 -1.82 -6.73 -19.84
C LYS A 179 -1.36 -7.68 -20.95
N VAL A 180 -0.46 -8.61 -20.62
CA VAL A 180 0.06 -9.62 -21.56
C VAL A 180 -0.87 -10.83 -21.68
N VAL A 181 -1.77 -11.00 -20.70
CA VAL A 181 -2.78 -12.06 -20.69
C VAL A 181 -4.19 -11.46 -20.62
N LEU A 182 -5.17 -12.16 -21.18
CA LEU A 182 -6.55 -11.76 -21.11
C LEU A 182 -7.03 -11.80 -19.65
N THR A 183 -7.63 -10.70 -19.17
CA THR A 183 -8.13 -10.60 -17.78
C THR A 183 -9.02 -11.77 -17.37
N ARG A 184 -9.78 -12.36 -18.32
CA ARG A 184 -10.64 -13.53 -18.06
C ARG A 184 -9.89 -14.80 -17.63
N ASN A 185 -8.58 -14.86 -17.91
CA ASN A 185 -7.71 -16.00 -17.60
C ASN A 185 -6.91 -15.77 -16.30
N LEU A 186 -7.02 -14.58 -15.70
CA LEU A 186 -6.42 -14.29 -14.41
C LEU A 186 -7.45 -14.60 -13.31
N PRO A 187 -7.00 -15.07 -12.14
CA PRO A 187 -7.83 -15.09 -10.94
C PRO A 187 -8.44 -13.71 -10.68
N SER A 188 -9.65 -13.66 -10.13
CA SER A 188 -10.22 -12.40 -9.65
C SER A 188 -9.29 -11.80 -8.59
N ALA A 189 -9.10 -10.48 -8.59
CA ALA A 189 -8.30 -9.82 -7.56
C ALA A 189 -8.89 -9.99 -6.14
N ASP A 190 -10.20 -10.26 -6.07
CA ASP A 190 -10.95 -10.54 -4.83
C ASP A 190 -11.09 -12.04 -4.55
N ALA A 191 -10.44 -12.91 -5.33
CA ALA A 191 -10.46 -14.34 -5.10
C ALA A 191 -9.70 -14.67 -3.82
N ASP A 192 -10.41 -15.19 -2.82
CA ASP A 192 -9.77 -15.75 -1.63
C ASP A 192 -8.95 -16.99 -2.06
N PRO A 193 -7.63 -17.03 -1.81
CA PRO A 193 -6.79 -18.18 -2.16
C PRO A 193 -7.23 -19.49 -1.48
N GLU A 194 -8.01 -19.43 -0.40
CA GLU A 194 -8.59 -20.59 0.29
C GLU A 194 -9.95 -21.01 -0.27
N ASP A 195 -10.62 -20.18 -1.08
CA ASP A 195 -11.93 -20.48 -1.70
C ASP A 195 -11.83 -21.46 -2.89
N GLY A 196 -10.65 -22.02 -3.15
CA GLY A 196 -10.43 -23.03 -4.19
C GLY A 196 -10.61 -22.53 -5.64
N SER A 197 -10.88 -21.23 -5.81
CA SER A 197 -11.08 -20.59 -7.11
C SER A 197 -9.78 -20.46 -7.92
N ILE A 198 -8.62 -20.52 -7.26
CA ILE A 198 -7.30 -20.58 -7.88
C ILE A 198 -6.89 -22.05 -8.03
N PRO A 199 -6.71 -22.57 -9.26
CA PRO A 199 -6.31 -23.96 -9.46
C PRO A 199 -4.97 -24.24 -8.79
N LYS A 200 -4.93 -25.25 -7.91
CA LYS A 200 -3.67 -25.73 -7.32
C LYS A 200 -2.96 -26.65 -8.33
N PRO A 201 -1.64 -26.51 -8.54
CA PRO A 201 -0.92 -27.40 -9.44
C PRO A 201 -0.90 -28.83 -8.86
N VAL A 202 -1.17 -29.82 -9.69
CA VAL A 202 -1.10 -31.25 -9.36
C VAL A 202 0.33 -31.76 -9.40
N SER A 203 1.12 -31.22 -10.32
CA SER A 203 2.55 -31.51 -10.46
C SER A 203 3.22 -30.25 -10.94
N TYR A 204 4.43 -29.99 -10.45
CA TYR A 204 5.26 -28.89 -10.90
C TYR A 204 6.73 -29.31 -10.92
N ASP A 205 7.47 -28.72 -11.85
CA ASP A 205 8.94 -28.82 -11.96
C ASP A 205 9.47 -27.39 -12.07
N GLU A 206 10.29 -26.98 -11.13
CA GLU A 206 10.80 -25.60 -10.98
C GLU A 206 12.32 -25.58 -11.10
N ASN A 207 12.83 -25.80 -12.32
CA ASN A 207 14.27 -25.84 -12.59
C ASN A 207 14.69 -24.84 -13.66
N LEU A 208 13.92 -23.77 -13.87
CA LEU A 208 14.20 -22.75 -14.88
C LEU A 208 15.27 -21.79 -14.37
N VAL A 209 16.37 -21.71 -15.11
CA VAL A 209 17.49 -20.85 -14.77
C VAL A 209 17.48 -19.67 -15.73
N VAL A 210 17.38 -18.46 -15.17
CA VAL A 210 17.33 -17.21 -15.94
C VAL A 210 18.50 -16.33 -15.56
N SER A 211 19.21 -15.82 -16.56
CA SER A 211 20.28 -14.83 -16.38
C SER A 211 19.92 -13.55 -17.11
N ILE A 212 19.98 -12.41 -16.42
CA ILE A 212 19.62 -11.11 -16.99
C ILE A 212 20.84 -10.20 -16.98
N CYS A 213 21.23 -9.73 -18.16
CA CYS A 213 22.31 -8.76 -18.31
C CYS A 213 21.79 -7.34 -18.04
N LEU A 214 22.10 -6.79 -16.85
CA LEU A 214 21.57 -5.50 -16.39
C LEU A 214 21.86 -4.30 -17.30
N ARG A 215 22.93 -4.34 -18.10
CA ARG A 215 23.28 -3.26 -19.03
C ARG A 215 22.49 -3.28 -20.33
N SER A 216 22.14 -4.47 -20.80
CA SER A 216 21.46 -4.64 -22.11
C SER A 216 20.01 -5.09 -21.98
N SER A 217 19.57 -5.37 -20.76
CA SER A 217 18.28 -5.99 -20.43
C SER A 217 18.01 -7.29 -21.19
N LYS A 218 19.06 -7.95 -21.69
CA LYS A 218 18.96 -9.24 -22.37
C LYS A 218 18.78 -10.34 -21.34
N MET A 219 17.71 -11.11 -21.52
CA MET A 219 17.41 -12.32 -20.76
C MET A 219 17.96 -13.54 -21.51
N VAL A 220 18.68 -14.40 -20.80
CA VAL A 220 19.26 -15.65 -21.31
C VAL A 220 18.74 -16.80 -20.46
N TRP A 221 18.25 -17.83 -21.13
CA TRP A 221 17.73 -19.05 -20.50
C TRP A 221 18.84 -20.09 -20.38
N GLY A 222 18.94 -20.74 -19.23
CA GLY A 222 19.88 -21.82 -18.99
C GLY A 222 19.58 -23.03 -19.88
N ALA A 223 20.62 -23.66 -20.43
CA ALA A 223 20.45 -24.88 -21.21
C ALA A 223 19.91 -26.02 -20.33
N GLY A 224 18.90 -26.75 -20.82
CA GLY A 224 18.28 -27.85 -20.09
C GLY A 224 17.45 -27.42 -18.87
N SER A 225 17.18 -26.12 -18.72
CA SER A 225 16.35 -25.57 -17.66
C SER A 225 14.89 -25.46 -18.14
N SER A 226 13.94 -25.79 -17.28
CA SER A 226 12.51 -25.74 -17.58
C SER A 226 11.71 -25.43 -16.31
N GLU A 227 10.57 -24.77 -16.50
CA GLU A 227 9.56 -24.62 -15.46
C GLU A 227 8.22 -25.08 -16.04
N SER A 228 7.54 -25.96 -15.34
CA SER A 228 6.25 -26.50 -15.77
C SER A 228 5.32 -26.65 -14.60
N PHE A 229 4.08 -26.19 -14.78
CA PHE A 229 3.00 -26.35 -13.82
C PHE A 229 1.85 -27.09 -14.51
N LEU A 230 1.48 -28.24 -13.98
CA LEU A 230 0.36 -29.04 -14.46
C LEU A 230 -0.81 -28.85 -13.51
N TYR A 231 -1.86 -28.18 -14.00
CA TYR A 231 -3.11 -28.00 -13.26
C TYR A 231 -4.11 -29.06 -13.70
N SER A 232 -4.79 -29.70 -12.75
CA SER A 232 -5.95 -30.52 -13.06
C SER A 232 -7.19 -29.63 -13.10
N SER A 233 -7.74 -29.46 -14.29
CA SER A 233 -9.08 -28.90 -14.46
C SER A 233 -10.17 -29.97 -14.35
N ALA A 234 -9.81 -31.23 -14.05
CA ALA A 234 -10.76 -32.31 -13.97
C ALA A 234 -11.57 -32.19 -12.68
N PRO A 235 -12.91 -32.19 -12.76
CA PRO A 235 -13.77 -32.14 -11.58
C PRO A 235 -13.54 -33.39 -10.72
N THR A 236 -13.24 -33.16 -9.44
CA THR A 236 -12.94 -34.21 -8.46
C THR A 236 -14.18 -34.98 -8.02
N THR A 237 -15.35 -34.34 -8.03
CA THR A 237 -16.64 -34.98 -7.70
C THR A 237 -17.64 -34.89 -8.86
N LYS A 238 -18.69 -35.73 -8.82
CA LYS A 238 -19.77 -35.68 -9.82
C LYS A 238 -20.52 -34.34 -9.79
N GLU A 239 -20.68 -33.75 -8.62
CA GLU A 239 -21.36 -32.45 -8.42
C GLU A 239 -20.53 -31.31 -9.02
N ASP A 240 -19.20 -31.30 -8.79
CA ASP A 240 -18.28 -30.34 -9.41
C ASP A 240 -18.33 -30.42 -10.94
N LYS A 241 -18.44 -31.63 -11.48
CA LYS A 241 -18.52 -31.86 -12.93
C LYS A 241 -19.79 -31.24 -13.52
N GLU A 242 -20.93 -31.47 -12.89
CA GLU A 242 -22.19 -30.90 -13.35
C GLU A 242 -22.20 -29.37 -13.26
N GLN A 243 -21.62 -28.80 -12.20
CA GLN A 243 -21.49 -27.35 -12.06
C GLN A 243 -20.56 -26.77 -13.13
N HIS A 244 -19.39 -27.39 -13.35
CA HIS A 244 -18.44 -26.97 -14.39
C HIS A 244 -19.04 -27.05 -15.80
N ASP A 245 -19.75 -28.13 -16.12
CA ASP A 245 -20.41 -28.33 -17.40
C ASP A 245 -21.54 -27.30 -17.61
N LYS A 246 -22.34 -27.02 -16.57
CA LYS A 246 -23.38 -25.97 -16.61
C LYS A 246 -22.76 -24.59 -16.82
N ALA A 247 -21.70 -24.23 -16.08
CA ALA A 247 -21.01 -22.96 -16.22
C ALA A 247 -20.39 -22.80 -17.61
N THR A 248 -19.78 -23.85 -18.15
CA THR A 248 -19.19 -23.85 -19.49
C THR A 248 -20.26 -23.70 -20.57
N LYS A 249 -21.39 -24.41 -20.46
CA LYS A 249 -22.52 -24.28 -21.39
C LYS A 249 -23.11 -22.87 -21.35
N MET A 250 -23.36 -22.32 -20.16
CA MET A 250 -23.86 -20.96 -19.98
C MET A 250 -22.91 -19.92 -20.57
N SER A 251 -21.60 -20.04 -20.31
CA SER A 251 -20.59 -19.14 -20.88
C SER A 251 -20.54 -19.22 -22.40
N THR A 252 -20.67 -20.42 -22.96
CA THR A 252 -20.70 -20.66 -24.41
C THR A 252 -21.94 -20.05 -25.05
N LEU A 253 -23.12 -20.25 -24.46
CA LEU A 253 -24.38 -19.66 -24.93
C LEU A 253 -24.33 -18.12 -24.86
N ALA A 254 -23.83 -17.56 -23.76
CA ALA A 254 -23.69 -16.12 -23.61
C ALA A 254 -22.66 -15.50 -24.58
N ARG A 255 -21.66 -16.28 -25.00
CA ARG A 255 -20.71 -15.89 -26.05
C ARG A 255 -21.35 -15.96 -27.43
N ASP A 256 -22.04 -17.05 -27.75
CA ASP A 256 -22.76 -17.24 -29.01
C ASP A 256 -23.79 -16.13 -29.22
N TYR A 257 -24.58 -15.82 -28.18
CA TYR A 257 -25.54 -14.72 -28.24
C TYR A 257 -24.87 -13.37 -28.53
N ARG A 258 -23.80 -13.01 -27.80
CA ARG A 258 -23.08 -11.75 -28.03
C ARG A 258 -22.45 -11.66 -29.41
N LEU A 259 -21.93 -12.77 -29.93
CA LEU A 259 -21.36 -12.82 -31.27
C LEU A 259 -22.47 -12.68 -32.32
N ARG A 260 -23.58 -13.40 -32.18
CA ARG A 260 -24.75 -13.27 -33.06
C ARG A 260 -25.34 -11.88 -33.01
N GLU A 261 -25.46 -11.29 -31.83
CA GLU A 261 -25.94 -9.93 -31.66
C GLU A 261 -25.05 -8.94 -32.42
N LYS A 262 -23.74 -8.99 -32.21
CA LYS A 262 -22.80 -8.05 -32.82
C LYS A 262 -22.60 -8.25 -34.33
N PHE A 263 -22.57 -9.49 -34.79
CA PHE A 263 -22.18 -9.81 -36.17
C PHE A 263 -23.34 -10.21 -37.09
N VAL A 264 -24.48 -10.62 -36.54
CA VAL A 264 -25.64 -11.10 -37.32
C VAL A 264 -26.85 -10.20 -37.13
N LEU A 265 -27.17 -9.79 -35.90
CA LEU A 265 -28.40 -9.03 -35.61
C LEU A 265 -28.21 -7.52 -35.74
N ASN A 266 -27.11 -6.98 -35.18
CA ASN A 266 -26.80 -5.54 -35.10
C ASN A 266 -25.43 -5.26 -35.75
N ASN A 267 -25.27 -5.69 -37.00
CA ASN A 267 -24.03 -5.44 -37.73
C ASN A 267 -23.97 -4.00 -38.26
N SER A 268 -22.81 -3.61 -38.79
CA SER A 268 -22.54 -2.24 -39.23
C SER A 268 -23.47 -1.72 -40.33
N TRP A 269 -24.02 -2.59 -41.19
CA TRP A 269 -24.93 -2.15 -42.25
C TRP A 269 -26.34 -1.85 -41.74
N MET A 270 -26.75 -2.46 -40.62
CA MET A 270 -28.03 -2.19 -39.96
C MET A 270 -28.00 -0.95 -39.06
N LYS A 271 -26.84 -0.29 -38.96
CA LYS A 271 -26.68 0.95 -38.18
C LYS A 271 -27.44 2.09 -38.86
N ASP A 272 -28.18 2.87 -38.06
CA ASP A 272 -28.98 4.03 -38.49
C ASP A 272 -30.16 3.72 -39.45
N LEU A 273 -30.49 2.44 -39.65
CA LEU A 273 -31.69 2.00 -40.38
C LEU A 273 -32.82 1.67 -39.42
N SER A 274 -34.05 1.99 -39.84
CA SER A 274 -35.26 1.56 -39.11
C SER A 274 -35.49 0.05 -39.28
N GLN A 275 -36.26 -0.54 -38.35
CA GLN A 275 -36.57 -1.97 -38.40
C GLN A 275 -37.27 -2.37 -39.72
N GLU A 276 -38.15 -1.51 -40.23
CA GLU A 276 -38.87 -1.75 -41.49
C GLU A 276 -37.93 -1.75 -42.70
N GLU A 277 -36.95 -0.86 -42.75
CA GLU A 277 -35.94 -0.81 -43.82
C GLU A 277 -35.03 -2.03 -43.78
N VAL A 278 -34.62 -2.46 -42.58
CA VAL A 278 -33.81 -3.67 -42.40
C VAL A 278 -34.56 -4.92 -42.87
N GLU A 279 -35.85 -5.05 -42.52
CA GLU A 279 -36.69 -6.17 -42.95
C GLU A 279 -36.91 -6.18 -44.46
N LYS A 280 -37.08 -5.00 -45.08
CA LYS A 280 -37.16 -4.86 -46.53
C LYS A 280 -35.86 -5.30 -47.22
N HIS A 281 -34.70 -4.82 -46.76
CA HIS A 281 -33.40 -5.23 -47.30
C HIS A 281 -33.15 -6.74 -47.13
N LYS A 282 -33.57 -7.34 -46.01
CA LYS A 282 -33.50 -8.79 -45.81
C LYS A 282 -34.41 -9.56 -46.77
N ALA A 283 -35.63 -9.06 -47.02
CA ALA A 283 -36.57 -9.67 -47.95
C ALA A 283 -36.09 -9.58 -49.41
N ASP A 284 -35.55 -8.43 -49.80
CA ASP A 284 -34.99 -8.20 -51.14
C ASP A 284 -33.76 -9.09 -51.37
N TYR A 285 -32.86 -9.20 -50.38
CA TYR A 285 -31.73 -10.13 -50.42
C TYR A 285 -32.18 -11.58 -50.53
N LYS A 286 -33.23 -11.98 -49.80
CA LYS A 286 -33.75 -13.36 -49.83
C LYS A 286 -34.32 -13.70 -51.21
N LYS A 287 -35.11 -12.81 -51.81
CA LYS A 287 -35.64 -12.98 -53.18
C LYS A 287 -34.52 -13.07 -54.21
N TRP A 288 -33.46 -12.27 -54.05
CA TRP A 288 -32.25 -12.37 -54.87
C TRP A 288 -31.53 -13.71 -54.69
N ALA A 289 -31.32 -14.15 -53.44
CA ALA A 289 -30.63 -15.40 -53.13
C ALA A 289 -31.40 -16.66 -53.59
N GLU A 290 -32.73 -16.61 -53.60
CA GLU A 290 -33.61 -17.67 -54.10
C GLU A 290 -33.77 -17.62 -55.64
N GLY A 291 -33.15 -16.65 -56.31
CA GLY A 291 -33.07 -16.56 -57.77
C GLY A 291 -34.29 -15.93 -58.44
N GLU A 292 -35.18 -15.28 -57.70
CA GLU A 292 -36.41 -14.68 -58.23
C GLU A 292 -36.18 -13.29 -58.86
N VAL A 293 -35.00 -12.69 -58.66
CA VAL A 293 -34.65 -11.35 -59.17
C VAL A 293 -33.17 -11.30 -59.57
N GLU A 294 -32.85 -10.90 -60.81
CA GLU A 294 -31.47 -10.59 -61.20
C GLU A 294 -30.98 -9.32 -60.48
N PRO A 295 -29.73 -9.26 -60.00
CA PRO A 295 -29.24 -8.09 -59.29
C PRO A 295 -29.33 -6.87 -60.21
N ALA A 296 -30.07 -5.85 -59.79
CA ALA A 296 -29.99 -4.55 -60.43
C ALA A 296 -28.52 -4.10 -60.33
N ASN A 297 -27.87 -3.89 -61.48
CA ASN A 297 -26.54 -3.31 -61.55
C ASN A 297 -26.54 -2.00 -60.75
N ALA A 298 -26.00 -2.04 -59.54
CA ALA A 298 -25.79 -0.86 -58.74
C ALA A 298 -24.71 -0.05 -59.43
N ALA A 299 -25.13 1.06 -60.05
CA ALA A 299 -24.24 2.12 -60.44
C ALA A 299 -23.39 2.50 -59.22
N THR A 300 -22.10 2.65 -59.49
CA THR A 300 -21.03 2.88 -58.54
C THR A 300 -21.23 4.23 -57.85
N GLU A 301 -21.92 4.25 -56.70
CA GLU A 301 -21.77 5.33 -55.73
C GLU A 301 -20.74 4.88 -54.69
N THR A 302 -19.51 5.33 -54.91
CA THR A 302 -18.41 5.29 -53.95
C THR A 302 -18.81 6.07 -52.70
N ARG A 303 -19.30 5.37 -51.68
CA ARG A 303 -19.22 5.85 -50.30
C ARG A 303 -17.86 5.44 -49.75
N ASP A 304 -16.90 6.34 -49.88
CA ASP A 304 -15.65 6.29 -49.14
C ASP A 304 -15.97 6.29 -47.65
N VAL A 305 -15.79 5.14 -47.00
CA VAL A 305 -15.74 5.06 -45.54
C VAL A 305 -14.27 5.20 -45.17
N GLU A 306 -13.88 6.39 -44.72
CA GLU A 306 -12.60 6.61 -44.05
C GLU A 306 -12.49 5.61 -42.89
N MET A 307 -11.50 4.72 -43.00
CA MET A 307 -11.08 3.85 -41.90
C MET A 307 -10.33 4.72 -40.91
N ALA A 308 -10.95 5.02 -39.76
CA ALA A 308 -10.25 5.58 -38.62
C ALA A 308 -9.38 4.49 -37.98
N ASP A 309 -8.09 4.81 -37.80
CA ASP A 309 -7.11 4.06 -37.00
C ASP A 309 -7.55 3.87 -35.53
#